data_AF-A0A2K3LKV0-F1
#
_entry.id   AF-A0A2K3LKV0-F1
#
_cell.length_a   1.000
_cell.length_b   1.000
_cell.length_c   1.000
_cell.angle_alpha   90.00
_cell.angle_beta   90.00
_cell.angle_gamma   90.00
#
_symmetry.space_group_name_H-M   'P 1'
#
loop_
_entity.id
_entity.type
_entity.pdbx_description
1 polymer ?
#
loop_
_entity_poly.entity_id
_entity_poly.type
_entity_poly.pdbx_seq_one_letter_code
_entity_poly.pdbx_strand_id
1 'polypeptide(L)'
;TYFPPISQPEGVPLKILDAKGKEWIFQFRFWPNNNSRMYVLEGVTPCIQSMQLQAGDTAEWALGSEGIVDWAYNPLYYQLE
;
A
#
# COMPACT_ATOMS: atom_id res chain seq x y z
N THR A 1 6.04 -0.28 -13.84
CA THR A 1 6.37 -0.43 -12.41
C THR A 1 5.36 0.35 -11.61
N TYR A 2 4.88 -0.20 -10.48
CA TYR A 2 3.74 0.38 -9.73
C TYR A 2 4.16 1.30 -8.57
N PHE A 3 5.29 1.02 -7.92
CA PHE A 3 5.86 1.88 -6.88
C PHE A 3 7.15 2.58 -7.34
N PRO A 4 7.53 3.71 -6.71
CA PRO A 4 8.76 4.41 -7.02
C PRO A 4 10.00 3.50 -6.88
N PRO A 5 10.98 3.59 -7.79
CA PRO A 5 12.22 2.85 -7.63
C PRO A 5 12.99 3.35 -6.41
N ILE A 6 13.47 2.43 -5.57
CA ILE A 6 14.33 2.72 -4.43
C ILE A 6 15.64 1.92 -4.53
N SER A 7 16.77 2.62 -4.36
CA SER A 7 18.11 2.02 -4.38
C SER A 7 18.68 1.79 -2.98
N GLN A 8 18.25 2.59 -1.99
CA GLN A 8 18.72 2.55 -0.62
C GLN A 8 17.72 1.81 0.31
N PRO A 9 18.19 1.02 1.30
CA PRO A 9 17.33 0.24 2.20
C PRO A 9 16.35 1.07 3.03
N GLU A 10 16.68 2.33 3.30
CA GLU A 10 15.84 3.27 4.05
C GLU A 10 14.55 3.60 3.28
N GLY A 11 14.60 3.53 1.95
CA GLY A 11 13.45 3.76 1.09
C GLY A 11 12.98 5.22 1.08
N VAL A 12 11.69 5.44 0.83
CA VAL A 12 11.07 6.77 0.74
C VAL A 12 9.68 6.79 1.39
N PRO A 13 9.21 7.94 1.88
CA PRO A 13 7.80 8.11 2.23
C PRO A 13 6.92 7.93 0.99
N LEU A 14 5.87 7.13 1.10
CA LEU A 14 4.89 6.88 0.07
C LEU A 14 3.51 7.35 0.54
N LYS A 15 2.92 8.27 -0.22
CA LYS A 15 1.58 8.80 0.01
C LYS A 15 0.57 7.99 -0.77
N ILE A 16 -0.50 7.58 -0.10
CA ILE A 16 -1.56 6.74 -0.66
C ILE A 16 -2.90 7.30 -0.22
N LEU A 17 -3.81 7.49 -1.17
CA LEU A 17 -5.16 7.93 -0.89
C LEU A 17 -6.10 6.75 -0.71
N ASP A 18 -7.01 6.96 0.23
CA ASP A 18 -8.05 6.06 0.63
C ASP A 18 -9.30 6.24 -0.21
N ALA A 19 -10.13 5.19 -0.37
CA ALA A 19 -11.35 5.27 -1.17
C ALA A 19 -12.36 6.33 -0.65
N LYS A 20 -12.18 6.81 0.59
CA LYS A 20 -12.93 7.90 1.24
C LYS A 20 -12.15 9.23 1.21
N GLY A 21 -11.03 9.31 0.49
CA GLY A 21 -10.18 10.50 0.34
C GLY A 21 -9.18 10.77 1.47
N LYS A 22 -9.01 9.86 2.43
CA LYS A 22 -8.01 10.06 3.51
C LYS A 22 -6.60 9.85 2.97
N GLU A 23 -5.64 10.68 3.40
CA GLU A 23 -4.24 10.45 3.07
C GLU A 23 -3.58 9.55 4.13
N TRP A 24 -2.85 8.55 3.66
CA TRP A 24 -1.96 7.71 4.45
C TRP A 24 -0.52 7.90 3.97
N ILE A 25 0.40 8.05 4.93
CA ILE A 25 1.83 8.12 4.67
C ILE A 25 2.47 6.86 5.25
N PHE A 26 3.05 6.05 4.37
CA PHE A 26 3.80 4.85 4.74
C PHE A 26 5.29 5.05 4.46
N GLN A 27 6.14 4.33 5.17
CA GLN A 27 7.54 4.21 4.76
C GLN A 27 7.66 3.03 3.79
N PHE A 28 7.85 3.31 2.49
CA PHE A 28 8.11 2.28 1.49
C PHE A 28 9.61 2.01 1.42
N ARG A 29 10.02 0.83 1.87
CA ARG A 29 11.44 0.48 1.99
C ARG A 29 11.70 -1.00 1.73
N PHE A 30 12.96 -1.41 1.77
CA PHE A 30 13.31 -2.83 1.64
C PHE A 30 14.31 -3.30 2.69
N TRP A 31 14.22 -4.58 3.03
CA TRP A 31 15.26 -5.32 3.75
C TRP A 31 16.11 -6.12 2.77
N PRO A 32 17.45 -6.11 2.91
CA PRO A 32 18.29 -7.09 2.21
C PRO A 32 17.84 -8.52 2.57
N ASN A 33 17.66 -9.37 1.57
CA ASN A 33 17.28 -10.76 1.76
C ASN A 33 18.09 -11.66 0.82
N ASN A 34 19.18 -12.23 1.34
CA ASN A 34 20.23 -12.88 0.55
C ASN A 34 20.70 -11.97 -0.59
N ASN A 35 20.68 -12.44 -1.84
CA ASN A 35 21.03 -11.63 -3.02
C ASN A 35 19.84 -10.83 -3.59
N SER A 36 18.75 -10.70 -2.83
CA SER A 36 17.53 -10.01 -3.24
C SER A 36 17.05 -9.01 -2.18
N ARG A 37 15.81 -8.54 -2.31
CA ARG A 37 15.17 -7.52 -1.48
C ARG A 37 13.77 -7.99 -1.08
N MET A 38 13.40 -7.81 0.19
CA MET A 38 12.02 -7.91 0.66
C MET A 38 11.48 -6.50 0.84
N TYR A 39 10.42 -6.14 0.11
CA TYR A 39 9.80 -4.81 0.20
C TYR A 39 8.71 -4.78 1.27
N VAL A 40 8.62 -3.68 2.01
CA VAL A 40 7.67 -3.50 3.09
C VAL A 40 7.08 -2.09 3.06
N LEU A 41 5.85 -1.96 3.54
CA LEU A 41 5.25 -0.69 3.95
C LEU A 41 5.23 -0.66 5.48
N GLU A 42 5.91 0.31 6.07
CA GLU A 42 5.84 0.53 7.52
C GLU A 42 4.86 1.66 7.87
N GLY A 43 4.42 1.66 9.12
CA GLY A 43 3.40 2.62 9.58
C GLY A 43 1.98 2.21 9.21
N VAL A 44 1.74 0.94 8.86
CA VAL A 44 0.43 0.43 8.44
C VAL A 44 -0.59 0.29 9.58
N THR A 45 -0.16 0.25 10.85
CA THR A 45 -1.05 -0.03 11.99
C THR A 45 -2.26 0.92 12.08
N PRO A 46 -2.11 2.26 11.98
CA PRO A 46 -3.27 3.16 12.03
C PRO A 46 -4.21 2.99 10.84
N CYS A 47 -3.68 2.63 9.66
CA CYS A 47 -4.44 2.32 8.45
C CYS A 47 -5.30 1.07 8.66
N ILE A 48 -4.68 -0.04 9.06
CA ILE A 48 -5.32 -1.33 9.35
C ILE A 48 -6.42 -1.16 10.41
N GLN A 49 -6.13 -0.45 11.50
CA GLN A 49 -7.10 -0.21 12.58
C GLN A 49 -8.28 0.66 12.11
N SER A 50 -8.00 1.73 11.36
CA SER A 50 -9.04 2.63 10.83
C SER A 50 -9.95 1.95 9.82
N MET A 51 -9.45 0.94 9.09
CA MET A 51 -10.20 0.16 8.11
C MET A 51 -10.75 -1.14 8.68
N GLN A 52 -10.45 -1.45 9.95
CA GLN A 52 -10.86 -2.67 10.63
C GLN A 52 -10.42 -3.95 9.90
N LEU A 53 -9.25 -3.90 9.26
CA LEU A 53 -8.70 -5.05 8.53
C LEU A 53 -8.16 -6.11 9.50
N GLN A 54 -8.35 -7.36 9.11
CA GLN A 54 -7.87 -8.55 9.81
C GLN A 54 -7.09 -9.47 8.86
N ALA A 55 -6.40 -10.46 9.44
CA ALA A 55 -5.71 -11.48 8.65
C ALA A 55 -6.72 -12.24 7.78
N GLY A 56 -6.44 -12.33 6.48
CA GLY A 56 -7.35 -12.90 5.49
C GLY A 56 -8.04 -11.87 4.61
N ASP A 57 -8.09 -10.60 5.03
CA ASP A 57 -8.59 -9.52 4.18
C ASP A 57 -7.58 -9.16 3.09
N THR A 58 -8.06 -8.57 1.99
CA THR A 58 -7.25 -8.18 0.83
C THR A 58 -7.12 -6.66 0.75
N ALA A 59 -5.90 -6.18 0.45
CA ALA A 59 -5.64 -4.79 0.12
C ALA A 59 -5.32 -4.67 -1.38
N GLU A 60 -6.05 -3.82 -2.08
CA GLU A 60 -5.84 -3.55 -3.51
C GLU A 60 -5.19 -2.18 -3.72
N TRP A 61 -4.32 -2.08 -4.71
CA TRP A 61 -3.59 -0.87 -5.08
C TRP A 61 -3.86 -0.54 -6.55
N ALA A 62 -4.26 0.69 -6.84
CA ALA A 62 -4.51 1.21 -8.17
C ALA A 62 -3.70 2.50 -8.38
N LEU A 63 -3.29 2.79 -9.62
CA LEU A 63 -2.67 4.08 -9.94
C LEU A 63 -3.77 5.09 -10.27
N GLY A 64 -3.87 6.14 -9.48
CA GLY A 64 -4.67 7.32 -9.78
C GLY A 64 -4.05 8.14 -10.91
N SER A 65 -4.86 9.02 -11.52
CA SER A 65 -4.49 9.81 -12.70
C SER A 65 -3.31 10.78 -12.50
N GLU A 66 -2.89 11.02 -11.25
CA GLU A 66 -1.75 11.89 -10.89
C GLU A 66 -0.53 11.12 -10.34
N GLY A 67 -0.48 9.79 -10.48
CA GLY A 67 0.62 8.96 -9.96
C GLY A 67 0.54 8.68 -8.45
N ILE A 68 -0.59 9.02 -7.83
CA ILE A 68 -0.96 8.61 -6.48
C ILE A 68 -1.45 7.17 -6.54
N VAL A 69 -1.09 6.33 -5.57
CA VAL A 69 -1.68 4.99 -5.47
C VAL A 69 -2.99 5.11 -4.69
N ASP A 70 -4.10 4.78 -5.31
CA ASP A 70 -5.43 4.65 -4.70
C ASP A 70 -5.58 3.23 -4.14
N TRP A 71 -6.09 3.08 -2.92
CA TRP A 71 -6.53 1.76 -2.45
C TRP A 71 -8.04 1.62 -2.52
N ALA A 72 -8.49 0.44 -2.95
CA ALA A 72 -9.89 0.05 -2.93
C ALA A 72 -10.07 -1.20 -2.07
N TYR A 73 -10.88 -1.10 -1.02
CA TYR A 73 -11.64 -2.26 -0.58
C TYR A 73 -12.90 -2.25 -1.44
N ASN A 74 -12.97 -3.13 -2.45
CA ASN A 74 -14.11 -3.20 -3.35
C ASN A 74 -14.97 -4.43 -3.05
N PRO A 75 -16.03 -4.29 -2.22
CA PRO A 75 -16.96 -5.39 -1.96
C PRO A 75 -17.85 -5.73 -3.17
N LEU A 76 -17.88 -4.90 -4.22
CA LEU A 76 -18.70 -5.14 -5.42
C LEU A 76 -18.07 -6.14 -6.40
N TYR A 77 -16.77 -6.47 -6.27
CA TYR A 77 -16.15 -7.50 -7.10
C TYR A 77 -16.69 -8.92 -6.81
N TYR A 78 -17.26 -9.16 -5.63
CA TYR A 78 -17.90 -10.43 -5.27
C TYR A 78 -19.40 -10.49 -5.60
N GLN A 79 -19.97 -9.45 -6.23
CA GLN A 79 -21.38 -9.42 -6.64
C GLN A 79 -21.60 -9.68 -8.14
N LEU A 80 -20.54 -10.06 -8.87
CA LEU A 80 -20.59 -10.35 -10.31
C LEU A 80 -20.32 -11.83 -10.65
N GLU A 81 -20.48 -12.73 -9.69
CA GLU A 81 -20.66 -14.18 -9.93
C GLU A 81 -22.09 -14.62 -9.61
#